data_AF-A0A0N9DUV2-F1
#
_entry.id   AF-A0A0N9DUV2-F1
#
_cell.length_a   1.000
_cell.length_b   1.000
_cell.length_c   1.000
_cell.angle_alpha   90.00
_cell.angle_beta   90.00
_cell.angle_gamma   90.00
#
_symmetry.space_group_name_H-M   'P 1'
#
loop_
_entity.id
_entity.type
_entity.pdbx_description
1 polymer ?
#
loop_
_entity_poly.entity_id
_entity_poly.type
_entity_poly.pdbx_seq_one_letter_code
_entity_poly.pdbx_strand_id
1 'polypeptide(L)'
;DGGDTWQNSYTSLLTKGQDMVDAMALLRPDAMTGHWEFTLGTERVKQLVGQIGFPFLAQNIRDAEWDEPAFKPSAMFERGGVKIAVIGQAFP
;
A
#
# COMPACT_ATOMS: atom_id res chain seq x y z
N ASP A 1 3.98 7.01 2.73
CA ASP A 1 3.29 7.41 1.49
C ASP A 1 1.79 7.43 1.76
N GLY A 2 1.11 8.50 1.36
CA GLY A 2 -0.31 8.72 1.64
C GLY A 2 -1.26 7.91 0.75
N GLY A 3 -0.73 7.18 -0.24
CA GLY A 3 -1.53 6.52 -1.27
C GLY A 3 -1.70 7.43 -2.50
N ASP A 4 -2.41 6.92 -3.52
CA ASP A 4 -2.58 7.59 -4.82
C ASP A 4 -1.26 7.75 -5.60
N THR A 5 -0.38 6.75 -5.47
CA THR A 5 0.99 6.76 -6.02
C THR A 5 1.15 5.86 -7.23
N TRP A 6 0.47 4.71 -7.27
CA TRP A 6 0.76 3.69 -8.30
C TRP A 6 0.15 3.97 -9.66
N GLN A 7 -0.65 5.03 -9.79
CA GLN A 7 -1.52 5.28 -10.94
C GLN A 7 -1.36 6.68 -11.53
N ASN A 8 -2.12 6.94 -12.61
CA ASN A 8 -2.32 8.27 -13.22
C ASN A 8 -1.10 8.86 -13.94
N SER A 9 -0.14 8.02 -14.35
CA SER A 9 0.95 8.41 -15.26
C SER A 9 1.00 7.50 -16.49
N TYR A 10 1.61 7.98 -17.58
CA TYR A 10 1.74 7.20 -18.81
C TYR A 10 2.56 5.90 -18.60
N THR A 11 3.65 5.99 -17.85
CA THR A 11 4.52 4.85 -17.56
C THR A 11 3.84 3.85 -16.62
N SER A 12 3.04 4.32 -15.65
CA SER A 12 2.20 3.46 -14.83
C SER A 12 1.16 2.72 -15.67
N LEU A 13 0.51 3.39 -16.63
CA LEU A 13 -0.45 2.74 -17.53
C LEU A 13 0.21 1.60 -18.34
N LEU A 14 1.40 1.85 -18.89
CA LEU A 14 2.13 0.84 -19.67
C LEU A 14 2.61 -0.35 -18.82
N THR A 15 3.02 -0.09 -17.59
CA THR A 15 3.64 -1.09 -16.71
C THR A 15 2.68 -1.68 -15.68
N LYS A 16 1.40 -1.26 -15.70
CA LYS A 16 0.40 -1.59 -14.68
C LYS A 16 0.92 -1.27 -13.27
N GLY A 17 1.44 -0.06 -13.11
CA GLY A 17 1.97 0.50 -11.85
C GLY A 17 3.32 -0.04 -11.39
N GLN A 18 3.99 -0.92 -12.16
CA GLN A 18 5.25 -1.51 -11.72
C GLN A 18 6.37 -0.47 -11.60
N ASP A 19 6.43 0.49 -12.51
CA ASP A 19 7.43 1.55 -12.49
C ASP A 19 7.43 2.35 -11.18
N MET A 20 6.24 2.72 -10.71
CA MET A 20 6.06 3.43 -9.45
C MET A 20 6.38 2.53 -8.25
N VAL A 21 5.95 1.26 -8.29
CA VAL A 21 6.29 0.31 -7.23
C VAL A 21 7.79 0.09 -7.11
N ASP A 22 8.50 -0.06 -8.23
CA ASP A 22 9.96 -0.23 -8.23
C ASP A 22 10.67 1.03 -7.71
N ALA A 23 10.20 2.22 -8.11
CA ALA A 23 10.71 3.48 -7.58
C ALA A 23 10.49 3.59 -6.05
N MET A 24 9.31 3.22 -5.56
CA MET A 24 9.01 3.24 -4.13
C MET A 24 9.77 2.16 -3.35
N ALA A 25 10.04 1.00 -3.95
CA ALA A 25 10.87 -0.04 -3.36
C ALA A 25 12.33 0.40 -3.18
N LEU A 26 12.83 1.31 -4.04
CA LEU A 26 14.13 1.96 -3.87
C LEU A 26 14.09 3.06 -2.79
N LEU A 27 13.05 3.89 -2.78
CA LEU A 27 12.88 4.97 -1.81
C LEU A 27 12.64 4.45 -0.39
N ARG A 28 11.95 3.32 -0.26
CA ARG A 28 11.61 2.61 0.99
C ARG A 28 10.93 3.50 2.03
N PRO A 29 9.72 4.04 1.75
CA PRO A 29 8.93 4.65 2.81
C PRO A 29 8.64 3.62 3.92
N ASP A 30 8.47 4.11 5.16
CA ASP A 30 8.20 3.21 6.30
C ASP A 30 6.85 2.49 6.17
N ALA A 31 5.86 3.09 5.49
CA ALA A 31 4.57 2.48 5.16
C ALA A 31 3.86 3.25 4.04
N MET A 32 2.82 2.63 3.45
CA MET A 32 1.84 3.31 2.61
C MET A 32 0.40 2.89 2.92
N THR A 33 -0.57 3.69 2.46
CA THR A 33 -1.98 3.31 2.35
C THR A 33 -2.43 3.44 0.89
N GLY A 34 -3.72 3.38 0.57
CA GLY A 34 -4.14 3.45 -0.83
C GLY A 34 -5.57 3.90 -1.11
N HIS A 35 -5.80 4.24 -2.38
CA HIS A 35 -7.09 4.60 -2.94
C HIS A 35 -7.12 4.34 -4.45
N TRP A 36 -6.37 5.09 -5.26
CA TRP A 36 -6.29 4.86 -6.71
C TRP A 36 -5.55 3.57 -7.07
N GLU A 37 -4.73 3.03 -6.16
CA GLU A 37 -4.10 1.71 -6.29
C GLU A 37 -5.12 0.63 -6.68
N PHE A 38 -6.34 0.70 -6.13
CA PHE A 38 -7.37 -0.31 -6.34
C PHE A 38 -7.94 -0.34 -7.77
N THR A 39 -7.70 0.70 -8.58
CA THR A 39 -8.07 0.70 -10.02
C THR A 39 -7.25 -0.29 -10.86
N LEU A 40 -6.13 -0.78 -10.34
CA LEU A 40 -5.37 -1.90 -10.94
C LEU A 40 -6.09 -3.24 -10.84
N GLY A 41 -7.10 -3.34 -9.98
CA GLY A 41 -7.80 -4.57 -9.64
C GLY A 41 -7.11 -5.36 -8.53
N THR A 42 -7.91 -6.12 -7.78
CA THR A 42 -7.51 -6.86 -6.56
C THR A 42 -6.27 -7.72 -6.74
N GLU A 43 -6.22 -8.53 -7.79
CA GLU A 43 -5.11 -9.45 -8.03
C GLU A 43 -3.79 -8.72 -8.24
N ARG A 44 -3.82 -7.62 -9.01
CA ARG A 44 -2.62 -6.82 -9.26
C ARG A 44 -2.17 -6.09 -8.00
N VAL A 45 -3.10 -5.54 -7.21
CA VAL A 45 -2.76 -4.91 -5.93
C VAL A 45 -2.13 -5.91 -4.98
N LYS A 46 -2.72 -7.10 -4.79
CA LYS A 46 -2.17 -8.15 -3.92
C LYS A 46 -0.78 -8.58 -4.37
N GLN A 47 -0.57 -8.74 -5.68
CA GLN A 47 0.74 -9.04 -6.25
C GLN A 47 1.77 -7.96 -5.91
N LEU A 48 1.44 -6.69 -6.16
CA LEU A 48 2.33 -5.56 -5.92
C LEU A 48 2.65 -5.43 -4.43
N VAL A 49 1.65 -5.46 -3.54
CA VAL A 49 1.82 -5.43 -2.07
C VAL A 49 2.80 -6.51 -1.60
N GLY A 50 2.75 -7.72 -2.19
CA GLY A 50 3.69 -8.80 -1.89
C GLY A 50 5.15 -8.53 -2.31
N GLN A 51 5.39 -7.54 -3.17
CA GLN A 51 6.70 -7.24 -3.77
C GLN A 51 7.34 -5.93 -3.27
N ILE A 52 6.57 -4.94 -2.78
CA ILE A 52 7.09 -3.56 -2.56
C ILE A 52 8.16 -3.45 -1.46
N GLY A 53 8.28 -4.47 -0.60
CA GLY A 53 9.33 -4.54 0.43
C GLY A 53 9.11 -3.67 1.66
N PHE A 54 7.98 -2.95 1.76
CA PHE A 54 7.55 -2.20 2.94
C PHE A 54 6.04 -2.37 3.19
N PRO A 55 5.52 -2.04 4.38
CA PRO A 55 4.12 -2.26 4.73
C PRO A 55 3.12 -1.43 3.90
N PHE A 56 2.17 -2.12 3.26
CA PHE A 56 0.89 -1.55 2.85
C PHE A 56 -0.12 -1.73 4.00
N LEU A 57 -0.70 -0.64 4.49
CA LEU A 57 -1.56 -0.60 5.66
C LEU A 57 -2.95 -0.06 5.30
N ALA A 58 -4.00 -0.76 5.72
CA ALA A 58 -5.38 -0.32 5.61
C ALA A 58 -6.26 -1.01 6.65
N GLN A 59 -6.73 -0.25 7.64
CA GLN A 59 -7.58 -0.77 8.72
C GLN A 59 -9.04 -0.96 8.31
N ASN A 60 -9.48 -0.24 7.27
CA ASN A 60 -10.88 -0.16 6.84
C ASN A 60 -11.23 -1.05 5.64
N ILE A 61 -10.29 -1.83 5.10
CA ILE A 61 -10.58 -2.72 3.96
C ILE A 61 -10.85 -4.13 4.46
N ARG A 62 -12.01 -4.66 4.07
CA ARG A 62 -12.45 -6.00 4.44
C ARG A 62 -12.73 -6.84 3.21
N ASP A 63 -12.53 -8.13 3.36
CA ASP A 63 -13.02 -9.13 2.41
C ASP A 63 -14.57 -9.14 2.42
N ALA A 64 -15.18 -9.26 1.24
CA ALA A 64 -16.63 -9.17 1.11
C ALA A 64 -17.37 -10.48 1.42
N GLU A 65 -16.66 -11.62 1.45
CA GLU A 65 -17.25 -12.93 1.72
C GLU A 65 -17.29 -13.21 3.23
N TRP A 66 -16.20 -12.88 3.95
CA TRP A 66 -16.03 -13.24 5.36
C TRP A 66 -15.86 -12.05 6.31
N ASP A 67 -15.89 -10.81 5.81
CA ASP A 67 -15.69 -9.58 6.59
C ASP A 67 -14.35 -9.52 7.34
N GLU A 68 -13.35 -10.26 6.85
CA GLU A 68 -12.01 -10.31 7.45
C GLU A 68 -11.13 -9.17 6.96
N PRO A 69 -10.13 -8.70 7.74
CA PRO A 69 -9.19 -7.68 7.29
C PRO A 69 -8.43 -8.12 6.03
N ALA A 70 -8.51 -7.33 4.95
CA ALA A 70 -7.80 -7.62 3.71
C ALA A 70 -6.30 -7.27 3.78
N PHE A 71 -5.93 -6.34 4.66
CA PHE A 71 -4.56 -5.86 4.86
C PHE A 71 -4.26 -5.68 6.35
N LYS A 72 -2.98 -5.49 6.70
CA LYS A 72 -2.60 -5.14 8.07
C LYS A 72 -3.16 -3.75 8.43
N PRO A 73 -3.73 -3.56 9.62
CA PRO A 73 -4.31 -2.27 10.00
C PRO A 73 -3.24 -1.24 10.41
N SER A 74 -2.11 -1.69 10.93
CA SER A 74 -1.06 -0.84 11.47
C SER A 74 0.32 -1.53 11.47
N ALA A 75 1.37 -0.74 11.72
CA ALA A 75 2.72 -1.22 11.98
C ALA A 75 3.37 -0.43 13.14
N MET A 76 4.27 -1.09 13.87
CA MET A 76 5.06 -0.48 14.94
C MET A 76 6.49 -0.26 14.45
N PHE A 77 7.03 0.92 14.71
CA PHE A 77 8.41 1.30 14.41
C PHE A 77 9.10 1.79 15.69
N GLU A 78 10.42 1.70 15.73
CA GLU A 78 11.24 2.30 16.78
C GLU A 78 12.25 3.26 16.15
N ARG A 79 12.30 4.51 16.65
CA ARG A 79 13.24 5.55 16.20
C ARG A 79 13.72 6.32 17.42
N GLY A 80 15.04 6.40 17.61
CA GLY A 80 15.63 7.12 18.74
C GLY A 80 15.13 6.67 20.13
N GLY A 81 14.80 5.37 20.30
CA GLY A 81 14.25 4.83 21.53
C GLY A 81 12.75 5.09 21.77
N VAL A 82 12.06 5.73 20.82
CA VAL A 82 10.61 5.96 20.86
C VAL A 82 9.89 4.94 19.99
N LYS A 83 8.84 4.31 20.53
CA LYS A 83 7.93 3.43 19.79
C LYS A 83 6.85 4.26 19.10
N ILE A 84 6.67 4.05 17.80
CA ILE A 84 5.74 4.80 16.94
C ILE A 84 4.77 3.81 16.31
N ALA A 85 3.47 4.03 16.51
CA ALA A 85 2.41 3.29 15.83
C ALA A 85 1.98 4.07 14.58
N VAL A 86 1.95 3.42 13.43
CA VAL A 86 1.40 3.96 12.18
C VAL A 86 0.15 3.17 11.83
N ILE A 87 -0.98 3.84 11.71
CA ILE A 87 -2.28 3.25 11.33
C ILE A 87 -2.57 3.63 9.89
N GLY A 88 -2.92 2.66 9.06
CA GLY A 88 -3.30 2.90 7.67
C GLY A 88 -4.80 3.09 7.52
N GLN A 89 -5.22 4.07 6.73
CA GLN A 89 -6.61 4.33 6.38
C GLN A 89 -6.66 4.56 4.86
N ALA A 90 -7.26 3.61 4.15
CA ALA A 90 -7.57 3.78 2.74
C ALA A 90 -8.78 4.70 2.56
N PHE A 91 -8.95 5.27 1.36
CA PHE A 91 -10.17 6.01 1.04
C PHE A 91 -11.42 5.11 1.23
N PRO A 92 -12.47 5.58 1.92
CA PRO A 92 -13.66 4.77 2.26
C PRO A 92 -14.61 4.56 1.08
#